data_AF-A0A0F8Z106-F1
#
_entry.id   AF-A0A0F8Z106-F1
#
_cell.length_a   1.000
_cell.length_b   1.000
_cell.length_c   1.000
_cell.angle_alpha   90.00
_cell.angle_beta   90.00
_cell.angle_gamma   90.00
#
_symmetry.space_group_name_H-M   'P 1'
#
loop_
_entity.id
_entity.type
_entity.pdbx_description
1 polymer ?
#
loop_
_entity_poly.entity_id
_entity_poly.type
_entity_poly.pdbx_seq_one_letter_code
_entity_poly.pdbx_strand_id
1 'polypeptide(L)'
;MPSFGSTSKARLKTCHQDHQTIFNYVIKYFDCSVICGYRDAEAQNKAFDDGFSKVRFPGSKHNMDPSMAIDAVPWPIEWDNTNRMKYFAGYVMGVAKMLKDYGAIEHELISGL
;
A
#
# COMPACT_ATOMS: atom_id res chain seq x y z
N MET A 1 -0.69 2.50 21.08
CA MET A 1 0.10 2.60 19.83
C MET A 1 -0.78 2.16 18.67
N PRO A 2 -0.64 2.74 17.47
CA PRO A 2 -1.44 2.35 16.33
C PRO A 2 -1.23 0.87 16.00
N SER A 3 -2.27 0.22 15.49
CA SER A 3 -2.19 -1.18 15.08
C SER A 3 -3.22 -1.46 14.00
N PHE A 4 -2.86 -2.35 13.07
CA PHE A 4 -3.80 -2.74 12.03
C PHE A 4 -4.96 -3.56 12.61
N GLY A 5 -6.19 -3.16 12.25
CA GLY A 5 -7.37 -4.00 12.39
C GLY A 5 -7.31 -5.25 11.51
N SER A 6 -8.25 -6.18 11.71
CA SER A 6 -8.31 -7.46 11.00
C SER A 6 -8.31 -7.30 9.47
N THR A 7 -9.09 -6.35 8.95
CA THR A 7 -9.19 -6.07 7.51
C THR A 7 -7.86 -5.59 6.92
N SER A 8 -7.20 -4.62 7.56
CA SER A 8 -5.89 -4.13 7.10
C SER A 8 -4.82 -5.22 7.16
N LYS A 9 -4.83 -6.06 8.21
CA LYS A 9 -3.93 -7.22 8.32
C LYS A 9 -4.15 -8.23 7.19
N ALA A 10 -5.41 -8.55 6.89
CA ALA A 10 -5.75 -9.49 5.82
C ALA A 10 -5.29 -8.97 4.45
N ARG A 11 -5.51 -7.69 4.16
CA ARG A 11 -5.05 -7.06 2.91
C ARG A 11 -3.53 -7.00 2.83
N LEU A 12 -2.86 -6.60 3.91
CA LEU A 12 -1.39 -6.54 3.95
C LEU A 12 -0.77 -7.90 3.70
N LYS A 13 -1.35 -8.98 4.24
CA LYS A 13 -0.88 -10.36 4.03
C LYS A 13 -0.85 -10.78 2.56
N THR A 14 -1.66 -10.17 1.71
CA THR A 14 -1.67 -10.46 0.26
C THR A 14 -0.58 -9.72 -0.53
N CYS A 15 0.14 -8.79 0.11
CA CYS A 15 1.19 -8.00 -0.52
C CYS A 15 2.53 -8.74 -0.50
N HIS A 16 3.44 -8.36 -1.40
CA HIS A 16 4.83 -8.82 -1.37
C HIS A 16 5.47 -8.57 -0.01
N GLN A 17 6.42 -9.43 0.39
CA GLN A 17 7.02 -9.42 1.73
C GLN A 17 7.64 -8.06 2.07
N ASP A 18 8.26 -7.37 1.10
CA ASP A 18 8.81 -6.02 1.31
C ASP A 18 7.75 -5.00 1.75
N HIS A 19 6.58 -5.00 1.12
CA HIS A 19 5.45 -4.14 1.53
C HIS A 19 5.00 -4.50 2.95
N GLN A 20 4.93 -5.79 3.27
CA GLN A 20 4.60 -6.23 4.62
C GLN A 20 5.61 -5.72 5.65
N THR A 21 6.90 -5.80 5.35
CA THR A 21 7.99 -5.29 6.21
C THR A 21 7.88 -3.79 6.41
N ILE A 22 7.71 -3.02 5.33
CA ILE A 22 7.57 -1.56 5.37
C ILE A 22 6.39 -1.16 6.24
N PHE A 23 5.18 -1.69 5.97
CA PHE A 23 3.97 -1.22 6.66
C PHE A 23 3.87 -1.71 8.10
N ASN A 24 4.43 -2.89 8.43
CA ASN A 24 4.57 -3.32 9.83
C ASN A 24 5.57 -2.45 10.62
N TYR A 25 6.52 -1.79 9.94
CA TYR A 25 7.36 -0.79 10.58
C TYR A 25 6.64 0.56 10.70
N VAL A 26 6.02 1.05 9.60
CA VAL A 26 5.34 2.35 9.54
C VAL A 26 4.26 2.47 10.62
N ILE A 27 3.41 1.45 10.80
CA ILE A 27 2.28 1.49 11.75
C ILE A 27 2.71 1.72 13.20
N LYS A 28 3.97 1.44 13.55
CA LYS A 28 4.50 1.70 14.89
C LYS A 28 4.57 3.19 15.22
N TYR A 29 4.66 4.04 14.19
CA TYR A 29 4.91 5.48 14.32
C TYR A 29 3.87 6.34 13.60
N PHE A 30 3.18 5.79 12.60
CA PHE A 30 2.19 6.51 11.79
C PHE A 30 0.93 5.64 11.64
N ASP A 31 -0.18 6.09 12.22
CA ASP A 31 -1.46 5.38 12.10
C ASP A 31 -1.97 5.43 10.64
N CYS A 32 -2.24 4.26 10.08
CA CYS A 32 -2.63 4.12 8.68
C CYS A 32 -3.50 2.88 8.45
N SER A 33 -4.22 2.88 7.33
CA SER A 33 -5.08 1.79 6.89
C SER A 33 -4.61 1.24 5.55
N VAL A 34 -4.65 -0.08 5.41
CA VAL A 34 -4.40 -0.76 4.13
C VAL A 34 -5.74 -0.93 3.41
N ILE A 35 -5.88 -0.25 2.28
CA ILE A 35 -7.10 -0.20 1.49
C ILE A 35 -7.17 -1.37 0.51
N CYS A 36 -6.05 -1.71 -0.13
CA CYS A 36 -5.96 -2.79 -1.11
C CYS A 36 -4.56 -3.41 -1.15
N GLY A 37 -4.50 -4.74 -1.27
CA GLY A 37 -3.30 -5.50 -1.58
C GLY A 37 -3.50 -6.22 -2.91
N TYR A 38 -3.68 -7.54 -2.90
CA TYR A 38 -4.15 -8.28 -4.06
C TYR A 38 -5.55 -7.83 -4.50
N ARG A 39 -5.75 -7.75 -5.82
CA ARG A 39 -7.02 -7.42 -6.48
C ARG A 39 -7.29 -8.46 -7.56
N ASP A 40 -8.39 -9.19 -7.40
CA ASP A 40 -8.83 -10.19 -8.38
C ASP A 40 -9.39 -9.56 -9.67
N ALA A 41 -9.80 -10.41 -10.61
CA ALA A 41 -10.31 -9.98 -11.91
C ALA A 41 -11.58 -9.13 -11.82
N GLU A 42 -12.52 -9.49 -10.94
CA GLU A 42 -13.77 -8.75 -10.75
C GLU A 42 -13.48 -7.35 -10.19
N ALA A 43 -12.74 -7.28 -9.09
CA ALA A 43 -12.40 -6.02 -8.45
C ALA A 43 -11.52 -5.12 -9.35
N GLN A 44 -10.61 -5.70 -10.14
CA GLN A 44 -9.78 -4.93 -11.06
C GLN A 44 -10.57 -4.37 -12.23
N ASN A 45 -11.46 -5.16 -12.83
CA ASN A 45 -12.31 -4.69 -13.91
C ASN A 45 -13.30 -3.64 -13.41
N LYS A 46 -13.88 -3.84 -12.22
CA LYS A 46 -14.69 -2.82 -11.56
C LYS A 46 -13.91 -1.53 -11.32
N ALA A 47 -12.68 -1.61 -10.80
CA ALA A 47 -11.83 -0.44 -10.61
C ALA A 47 -11.51 0.28 -11.94
N PHE A 48 -11.37 -0.45 -13.04
CA PHE A 48 -11.22 0.14 -14.37
C PHE A 48 -12.49 0.85 -14.83
N ASP A 49 -13.65 0.18 -14.71
CA ASP A 49 -14.94 0.72 -15.14
C ASP A 49 -15.36 1.94 -14.31
N ASP A 50 -15.02 1.97 -13.02
CA ASP A 50 -15.23 3.10 -12.10
C ASP A 50 -14.19 4.23 -12.27
N GLY A 51 -13.16 4.05 -13.13
CA GLY A 51 -12.13 5.05 -13.39
C GLY A 51 -10.98 5.12 -12.37
N PHE A 52 -10.91 4.19 -11.42
CA PHE A 52 -9.83 4.06 -10.43
C PHE A 52 -8.61 3.27 -10.93
N SER A 53 -8.68 2.72 -12.15
CA SER A 53 -7.57 2.03 -12.80
C SER A 53 -7.50 2.40 -14.29
N LYS A 54 -6.28 2.45 -14.83
CA LYS A 54 -6.03 2.65 -16.27
C LYS A 54 -5.96 1.34 -17.06
N VAL A 55 -5.96 0.20 -16.37
CA VAL A 55 -5.82 -1.14 -16.97
C VAL A 55 -6.87 -2.11 -16.44
N ARG A 56 -7.33 -3.03 -17.29
CA ARG A 56 -8.14 -4.20 -16.92
C ARG A 56 -7.26 -5.33 -16.37
N PHE A 57 -7.89 -6.33 -15.77
CA PHE A 57 -7.17 -7.55 -15.37
C PHE A 57 -6.55 -8.26 -16.60
N PRO A 58 -5.36 -8.86 -16.52
CA PRO A 58 -4.43 -8.94 -15.37
C PRO A 58 -3.35 -7.84 -15.36
N GLY A 59 -3.59 -6.68 -15.97
CA GLY A 59 -2.54 -5.69 -16.27
C GLY A 59 -2.03 -4.87 -15.08
N SER A 60 -2.58 -5.03 -13.87
CA SER A 60 -2.18 -4.26 -12.68
C SER A 60 -1.19 -5.01 -11.80
N LYS A 61 -0.29 -4.28 -11.12
CA LYS A 61 0.59 -4.84 -10.07
C LYS A 61 -0.18 -5.41 -8.89
N HIS A 62 -1.43 -4.97 -8.69
CA HIS A 62 -2.34 -5.57 -7.70
C HIS A 62 -2.83 -6.96 -8.11
N ASN A 63 -2.72 -7.36 -9.39
CA ASN A 63 -3.21 -8.65 -9.87
C ASN A 63 -2.19 -9.79 -9.71
N MET A 64 -0.99 -9.48 -9.21
CA MET A 64 0.06 -10.46 -8.94
C MET A 64 -0.17 -11.12 -7.58
N ASP A 65 0.19 -12.40 -7.44
CA ASP A 65 0.18 -13.11 -6.16
C ASP A 65 1.60 -13.62 -5.85
N PRO A 66 2.33 -12.99 -4.91
CA PRO A 66 1.90 -11.89 -4.04
C PRO A 66 1.78 -10.54 -4.78
N SER A 67 0.96 -9.63 -4.25
CA SER A 67 0.73 -8.32 -4.87
C SER A 67 1.97 -7.45 -4.83
N MET A 68 2.37 -6.93 -5.98
CA MET A 68 3.50 -6.01 -6.12
C MET A 68 3.11 -4.55 -5.89
N ALA A 69 1.84 -4.29 -5.59
CA ALA A 69 1.31 -2.97 -5.21
C ALA A 69 0.48 -3.03 -3.92
N ILE A 70 0.34 -1.87 -3.28
CA ILE A 70 -0.43 -1.66 -2.07
C ILE A 70 -1.05 -0.26 -2.10
N ASP A 71 -2.33 -0.18 -1.76
CA ASP A 71 -3.02 1.08 -1.50
C ASP A 71 -3.09 1.26 0.02
N ALA A 72 -2.49 2.32 0.54
CA ALA A 72 -2.52 2.66 1.96
C ALA A 72 -2.74 4.15 2.17
N VAL A 73 -3.42 4.50 3.26
CA VAL A 73 -3.81 5.89 3.58
C VAL A 73 -3.59 6.18 5.06
N PRO A 74 -3.26 7.44 5.43
CA PRO A 74 -3.10 7.82 6.82
C PRO A 74 -4.46 7.84 7.55
N TRP A 75 -4.49 7.45 8.83
CA TRP A 75 -5.70 7.43 9.66
C TRP A 75 -5.76 8.67 10.58
N PRO A 76 -6.89 9.40 10.70
CA PRO A 76 -8.21 9.16 10.09
C PRO A 76 -8.21 9.40 8.58
N ILE A 77 -9.10 8.73 7.85
CA ILE A 77 -9.15 8.83 6.39
C ILE A 77 -9.86 10.11 5.98
N GLU A 78 -9.11 11.03 5.36
CA GLU A 78 -9.58 12.30 4.82
C GLU A 78 -9.16 12.38 3.35
N TRP A 79 -10.07 12.01 2.44
CA TRP A 79 -9.75 11.86 1.01
C TRP A 79 -9.39 13.16 0.30
N ASP A 80 -9.86 14.30 0.81
CA ASP A 80 -9.61 15.65 0.32
C ASP A 80 -8.32 16.27 0.88
N ASN A 81 -7.75 15.69 1.95
CA ASN A 81 -6.54 16.19 2.58
C ASN A 81 -5.27 15.71 1.86
N THR A 82 -5.05 16.23 0.65
CA THR A 82 -3.92 15.87 -0.21
C THR A 82 -2.55 16.16 0.42
N ASN A 83 -2.44 17.19 1.27
CA ASN A 83 -1.21 17.50 1.99
C ASN A 83 -0.83 16.38 2.97
N ARG A 84 -1.82 15.86 3.70
CA ARG A 84 -1.62 14.74 4.61
C ARG A 84 -1.26 13.45 3.87
N MET A 85 -1.88 13.20 2.73
CA MET A 85 -1.53 12.06 1.85
C MET A 85 -0.08 12.16 1.37
N LYS A 86 0.37 13.34 0.91
CA LYS A 86 1.75 13.56 0.47
C LYS A 86 2.75 13.40 1.61
N TYR A 87 2.44 13.94 2.80
CA TYR A 87 3.28 13.77 3.99
C TYR A 87 3.43 12.29 4.36
N PHE A 88 2.31 11.55 4.40
CA PHE A 88 2.31 10.12 4.66
C PHE A 88 3.15 9.34 3.63
N ALA A 89 2.97 9.61 2.34
CA ALA A 89 3.75 8.94 1.31
C ALA A 89 5.25 9.24 1.41
N GLY A 90 5.63 10.50 1.66
CA GLY A 90 7.03 10.87 1.89
C GLY A 90 7.62 10.14 3.10
N TYR A 91 6.86 10.01 4.18
CA TYR A 91 7.25 9.22 5.35
C TYR A 91 7.48 7.74 5.00
N VAL A 92 6.53 7.11 4.30
CA VAL A 92 6.62 5.70 3.87
C VAL A 92 7.82 5.49 2.95
N MET A 93 8.05 6.38 1.98
CA MET A 93 9.21 6.33 1.08
C MET A 93 10.53 6.45 1.84
N GLY A 94 10.62 7.35 2.81
CA GLY A 94 11.80 7.50 3.67
C GLY A 94 12.10 6.24 4.48
N VAL A 95 11.06 5.65 5.09
CA VAL A 95 11.17 4.37 5.82
C VAL A 95 11.61 3.25 4.88
N ALA A 96 10.99 3.14 3.69
CA ALA A 96 11.33 2.11 2.72
C ALA A 96 12.79 2.24 2.25
N LYS A 97 13.24 3.47 1.96
CA LYS A 97 14.66 3.72 1.63
C LYS A 97 15.60 3.29 2.75
N MET A 98 15.30 3.67 3.99
CA MET A 98 16.11 3.28 5.16
C MET A 98 16.16 1.75 5.31
N LEU A 99 15.02 1.06 5.20
CA LEU A 99 14.97 -0.40 5.28
C LEU A 99 15.74 -1.06 4.13
N LYS A 100 15.71 -0.47 2.94
CA LYS A 100 16.46 -0.95 1.77
C LYS A 100 17.96 -0.81 1.98
N ASP A 101 18.42 0.35 2.45
CA ASP A 101 19.82 0.62 2.76
C ASP A 101 20.34 -0.28 3.89
N TYR A 102 19.48 -0.64 4.85
CA TYR A 102 19.79 -1.60 5.92
C TYR A 102 19.75 -3.08 5.47
N GLY A 103 19.21 -3.37 4.28
CA GLY A 103 19.06 -4.73 3.77
C GLY A 103 17.86 -5.51 4.32
N ALA A 104 16.87 -4.83 4.92
CA ALA A 104 15.63 -5.45 5.41
C ALA A 104 14.56 -5.64 4.33
N ILE A 105 14.70 -4.99 3.17
CA ILE A 105 13.86 -5.21 1.99
C ILE A 105 14.75 -5.27 0.74
N GLU A 106 14.26 -5.96 -0.30
CA GLU A 106 15.02 -6.18 -1.54
C GLU A 106 14.68 -5.17 -2.64
N HIS A 107 13.45 -4.66 -2.68
CA HIS A 107 13.00 -3.80 -3.77
C HIS A 107 12.96 -2.33 -3.37
N GLU A 108 13.20 -1.45 -4.33
CA GLU A 108 12.97 -0.02 -4.15
C GLU A 108 11.46 0.26 -4.25
N LEU A 109 10.92 0.96 -3.24
CA LEU A 109 9.53 1.39 -3.25
C LEU A 109 9.37 2.61 -4.17
N ILE A 110 8.45 2.51 -5.13
CA ILE A 110 8.08 3.61 -6.01
C ILE A 110 6.67 4.09 -5.63
N SER A 111 6.53 5.38 -5.34
CA SER A 111 5.22 5.98 -5.07
C SER A 111 4.47 6.26 -6.38
N GLY A 112 3.16 6.01 -6.38
CA GLY A 112 2.25 6.31 -7.50
C GLY A 112 1.56 7.68 -7.41
N LEU A 113 1.94 8.53 -6.44
CA LEU A 113 1.47 9.91 -6.29
C LEU A 113 2.01 10.85 -7.36
#